data_AF-A0A7Y0D0S7-F1
#
_entry.id   AF-A0A7Y0D0S7-F1
#
_cell.length_a   1.000
_cell.length_b   1.000
_cell.length_c   1.000
_cell.angle_alpha   90.00
_cell.angle_beta   90.00
_cell.angle_gamma   90.00
#
_symmetry.space_group_name_H-M   'P 1'
#
loop_
_entity.id
_entity.type
_entity.pdbx_description
1 polymer ?
#
loop_
_entity_poly.entity_id
_entity_poly.type
_entity_poly.pdbx_seq_one_letter_code
_entity_poly.pdbx_strand_id
1 'polypeptide(L)'
;MANDGGMLFANLAVEGDVIGTETLLMGRYEFLAVALSDCELAPWPEGSSSASRDSLLHILAAAERRTADVVALRSGLAMDRVIRLIAMLAQRDEHADFCFALPRGQDISEITDLTKETISRTISILKQEGILRKKVIPGQSIHRNYIFSER
;
A
#
# COMPACT_ATOMS: atom_id res chain seq x y z
N MET A 1 -15.25 9.53 10.67
CA MET A 1 -15.95 10.42 9.72
C MET A 1 -15.24 11.76 9.74
N ALA A 2 -14.76 12.27 8.60
CA ALA A 2 -14.38 13.68 8.51
C ALA A 2 -15.59 14.55 8.82
N ASN A 3 -15.35 15.76 9.29
CA ASN A 3 -16.40 16.71 9.71
C ASN A 3 -17.28 17.20 8.54
N ASP A 4 -17.02 16.75 7.30
CA ASP A 4 -17.69 17.12 6.05
C ASP A 4 -18.38 15.93 5.33
N GLY A 5 -18.40 14.74 5.93
CA GLY A 5 -18.99 13.54 5.32
C GLY A 5 -18.13 12.89 4.22
N GLY A 6 -16.90 13.39 4.00
CA GLY A 6 -15.93 12.76 3.11
C GLY A 6 -15.37 11.46 3.68
N MET A 7 -15.07 10.50 2.79
CA MET A 7 -14.27 9.33 3.15
C MET A 7 -12.83 9.79 3.38
N LEU A 8 -12.25 9.37 4.51
CA LEU A 8 -10.85 9.63 4.82
C LEU A 8 -10.03 8.36 4.66
N PHE A 9 -8.81 8.52 4.16
CA PHE A 9 -7.83 7.47 4.21
C PHE A 9 -7.58 7.05 5.67
N ALA A 10 -7.84 5.78 5.96
CA ALA A 10 -7.68 5.19 7.28
C ALA A 10 -6.41 4.35 7.40
N ASN A 11 -6.16 3.46 6.44
CA ASN A 11 -5.02 2.54 6.45
C ASN A 11 -4.69 2.04 5.03
N LEU A 12 -3.54 1.38 4.89
CA LEU A 12 -3.08 0.75 3.65
C LEU A 12 -2.86 -0.74 3.90
N ALA A 13 -3.46 -1.59 3.08
CA ALA A 13 -3.16 -3.02 3.05
C ALA A 13 -2.16 -3.33 1.92
N VAL A 14 -1.22 -4.24 2.18
CA VAL A 14 -0.28 -4.76 1.17
C VAL A 14 -0.32 -6.29 1.16
N GLU A 15 0.51 -6.91 0.33
CA GLU A 15 0.64 -8.37 0.28
C GLU A 15 0.84 -8.99 1.67
N GLY A 16 0.05 -10.02 1.97
CA GLY A 16 0.07 -10.73 3.26
C GLY A 16 -0.83 -10.14 4.33
N ASP A 17 -1.35 -8.92 4.16
CA ASP A 17 -2.30 -8.35 5.10
C ASP A 17 -3.71 -8.96 4.89
N VAL A 18 -4.45 -9.13 5.99
CA VAL A 18 -5.87 -9.54 5.95
C VAL A 18 -6.74 -8.30 6.13
N ILE A 19 -7.70 -8.12 5.23
CA ILE A 19 -8.70 -7.03 5.28
C ILE A 19 -10.07 -7.57 5.70
N GLY A 20 -10.90 -6.73 6.32
CA GLY A 20 -12.25 -7.12 6.72
C GLY A 20 -12.32 -7.90 8.03
N THR A 21 -11.24 -7.96 8.82
CA THR A 21 -11.22 -8.69 10.10
C THR A 21 -12.20 -8.10 11.12
N GLU A 22 -12.61 -6.84 10.96
CA GLU A 22 -13.64 -6.21 11.79
C GLU A 22 -14.99 -6.95 11.71
N THR A 23 -15.27 -7.60 10.57
CA THR A 23 -16.51 -8.37 10.36
C THR A 23 -16.65 -9.54 11.32
N LEU A 24 -15.53 -10.11 11.78
CA LEU A 24 -15.52 -11.23 12.72
C LEU A 24 -16.13 -10.87 14.08
N LEU A 25 -16.01 -9.59 14.48
CA LEU A 25 -16.55 -9.09 15.75
C LEU A 25 -17.82 -8.25 15.55
N MET A 26 -17.88 -7.45 14.48
CA MET A 26 -18.95 -6.47 14.24
C MET A 26 -20.05 -6.98 13.30
N GLY A 27 -19.82 -8.09 12.60
CA GLY A 27 -20.78 -8.66 11.64
C GLY A 27 -21.02 -7.82 10.37
N ARG A 28 -20.23 -6.76 10.15
CA ARG A 28 -20.30 -5.87 8.98
C ARG A 28 -18.96 -5.18 8.73
N TYR A 29 -18.76 -4.71 7.50
CA TYR A 29 -17.61 -3.88 7.14
C TYR A 29 -17.78 -2.47 7.71
N GLU A 30 -16.78 -2.00 8.43
CA GLU A 30 -16.73 -0.63 8.96
C GLU A 30 -15.89 0.29 8.06
N PHE A 31 -15.07 -0.29 7.18
CA PHE A 31 -14.21 0.42 6.24
C PHE A 31 -14.54 0.07 4.79
N LEU A 32 -14.31 1.02 3.89
CA LEU A 32 -14.29 0.76 2.45
C LEU A 32 -12.86 0.45 2.02
N ALA A 33 -12.64 -0.73 1.45
CA ALA A 33 -11.39 -1.08 0.80
C ALA A 33 -11.45 -0.75 -0.69
N VAL A 34 -10.46 -0.01 -1.20
CA VAL A 34 -10.32 0.34 -2.62
C VAL A 34 -8.96 -0.14 -3.11
N ALA A 35 -8.93 -0.88 -4.21
CA ALA A 35 -7.70 -1.34 -4.82
C ALA A 35 -6.92 -0.18 -5.45
N LEU A 36 -5.66 0.02 -5.03
CA LEU A 36 -4.76 1.03 -5.60
C LEU A 36 -4.06 0.58 -6.88
N SER A 37 -4.01 -0.73 -7.08
CA SER A 37 -3.46 -1.41 -8.24
C SER A 37 -4.24 -2.70 -8.48
N ASP A 38 -3.97 -3.37 -9.59
CA ASP A 38 -4.44 -4.74 -9.77
C ASP A 38 -3.88 -5.60 -8.62
N CYS A 39 -4.75 -6.38 -8.00
CA CYS A 39 -4.42 -7.24 -6.87
C CYS A 39 -5.34 -8.47 -6.85
N GLU A 40 -4.86 -9.55 -6.27
CA GLU A 40 -5.63 -10.77 -6.03
C GLU A 40 -5.97 -10.89 -4.55
N LEU A 41 -7.20 -11.31 -4.27
CA LEU A 41 -7.66 -11.58 -2.91
C LEU A 41 -8.02 -13.07 -2.82
N ALA A 42 -7.55 -13.72 -1.77
CA ALA A 42 -7.96 -15.08 -1.42
C ALA A 42 -8.84 -15.04 -0.17
N PRO A 43 -9.88 -15.88 -0.07
CA PRO A 43 -10.65 -16.02 1.16
C PRO A 43 -9.73 -16.43 2.32
N TRP A 44 -9.82 -15.71 3.44
CA TRP A 44 -9.10 -16.09 4.65
C TRP A 44 -9.83 -17.25 5.33
N PRO A 45 -9.15 -18.34 5.77
CA PRO A 45 -9.80 -19.53 6.29
C PRO A 45 -10.40 -19.27 7.67
N GLU A 46 -11.64 -18.78 7.67
CA GLU A 46 -12.45 -18.66 8.88
C GLU A 46 -12.64 -20.05 9.53
N GLY A 47 -12.32 -20.19 10.81
CA GLY A 47 -12.88 -21.28 11.63
C GLY A 47 -12.16 -22.65 11.64
N SER A 48 -10.92 -22.79 11.16
CA SER A 48 -10.15 -24.02 11.43
C SER A 48 -9.52 -23.99 12.85
N SER A 49 -10.00 -24.89 13.73
CA SER A 49 -10.12 -24.66 15.18
C SER A 49 -8.85 -24.59 16.04
N SER A 50 -7.65 -24.78 15.50
CA SER A 50 -6.40 -24.70 16.30
C SER A 50 -5.33 -23.79 15.68
N ALA A 51 -5.30 -23.62 14.36
CA ALA A 51 -4.42 -22.66 13.69
C ALA A 51 -4.98 -21.22 13.70
N SER A 52 -6.28 -21.03 13.98
CA SER A 52 -7.00 -19.77 13.79
C SER A 52 -6.73 -18.68 14.84
N ARG A 53 -6.50 -19.00 16.13
CA ARG A 53 -6.32 -17.98 17.17
C ARG A 53 -4.93 -17.34 17.16
N ASP A 54 -3.89 -18.16 17.12
CA ASP A 54 -2.52 -17.66 16.98
C ASP A 54 -2.35 -16.92 15.65
N SER A 55 -2.99 -17.42 14.57
CA SER A 55 -3.06 -16.71 13.29
C SER A 55 -3.76 -15.35 13.41
N LEU A 56 -4.88 -15.25 14.12
CA LEU A 56 -5.59 -13.97 14.31
C LEU A 56 -4.76 -12.96 15.13
N LEU A 57 -4.10 -13.40 16.21
CA LEU A 57 -3.23 -12.52 16.99
C LEU A 57 -2.04 -12.02 16.16
N HIS A 58 -1.45 -12.88 15.32
CA HIS A 58 -0.41 -12.47 14.37
C HIS A 58 -0.92 -11.46 13.34
N ILE A 59 -2.13 -11.66 12.81
CA ILE A 59 -2.77 -10.72 11.88
C ILE A 59 -3.02 -9.36 12.55
N LEU A 60 -3.55 -9.35 13.78
CA LEU A 60 -3.78 -8.12 14.52
C LEU A 60 -2.47 -7.39 14.84
N ALA A 61 -1.43 -8.13 15.25
CA ALA A 61 -0.10 -7.55 15.47
C ALA A 61 0.51 -6.97 14.19
N ALA A 62 0.31 -7.64 13.04
CA ALA A 62 0.72 -7.13 11.74
C ALA A 62 -0.07 -5.87 11.36
N ALA A 63 -1.38 -5.83 11.60
CA ALA A 63 -2.23 -4.67 11.34
C ALA A 63 -1.87 -3.45 12.22
N GLU A 64 -1.53 -3.67 13.49
CA GLU A 64 -1.00 -2.63 14.40
C GLU A 64 0.32 -2.06 13.86
N ARG A 65 1.25 -2.94 13.47
CA ARG A 65 2.51 -2.50 12.86
C ARG A 65 2.29 -1.73 11.56
N ARG A 66 1.39 -2.20 10.70
CA ARG A 66 1.00 -1.52 9.46
C ARG A 66 0.46 -0.12 9.75
N THR A 67 -0.34 0.02 10.79
CA THR A 67 -0.87 1.32 11.21
C THR A 67 0.26 2.28 11.59
N ALA A 68 1.27 1.82 12.32
CA ALA A 68 2.45 2.62 12.64
C ALA A 68 3.26 3.01 11.38
N ASP A 69 3.45 2.08 10.45
CA ASP A 69 4.14 2.35 9.18
C ASP A 69 3.39 3.42 8.37
N VAL A 70 2.07 3.33 8.29
CA VAL A 70 1.20 4.29 7.61
C VAL A 70 1.27 5.68 8.25
N VAL A 71 1.29 5.77 9.58
CA VAL A 71 1.48 7.07 10.27
C VAL A 71 2.85 7.66 9.90
N ALA A 72 3.89 6.85 9.81
CA ALA A 72 5.23 7.30 9.44
C ALA A 72 5.31 7.85 8.00
N LEU A 73 4.41 7.43 7.10
CA LEU A 73 4.31 7.97 5.73
C LEU A 73 3.94 9.45 5.68
N ARG A 74 3.43 10.02 6.77
CA ARG A 74 3.06 11.44 6.87
C ARG A 74 4.11 12.28 7.60
N SER A 75 5.28 11.71 7.90
CA SER A 75 6.32 12.36 8.70
C SER A 75 7.66 12.42 7.96
N GLY A 76 8.45 13.47 8.22
CA GLY A 76 9.75 13.70 7.59
C GLY A 76 9.67 14.39 6.23
N LEU A 77 10.75 14.33 5.44
CA LEU A 77 10.85 15.00 4.14
C LEU A 77 9.98 14.31 3.09
N ALA A 78 9.52 15.08 2.10
CA ALA A 78 8.65 14.56 1.04
C ALA A 78 9.28 13.39 0.26
N MET A 79 10.59 13.43 0.02
CA MET A 79 11.33 12.35 -0.64
C MET A 79 11.22 11.04 0.16
N ASP A 80 11.51 11.10 1.47
CA ASP A 80 11.50 9.93 2.34
C ASP A 80 10.11 9.33 2.49
N ARG A 81 9.06 10.15 2.50
CA ARG A 81 7.67 9.68 2.54
C ARG A 81 7.31 8.89 1.29
N VAL A 82 7.65 9.41 0.12
CA VAL A 82 7.38 8.76 -1.17
C VAL A 82 8.20 7.47 -1.30
N ILE A 83 9.49 7.48 -0.92
CA ILE A 83 10.32 6.27 -0.93
C ILE A 83 9.74 5.20 -0.01
N ARG A 84 9.33 5.55 1.22
CA ARG A 84 8.71 4.60 2.15
C ARG A 84 7.41 4.02 1.62
N LEU A 85 6.55 4.83 1.01
CA LEU A 85 5.33 4.32 0.37
C LEU A 85 5.67 3.33 -0.75
N ILE A 86 6.64 3.68 -1.60
CA ILE A 86 7.05 2.80 -2.70
C ILE A 86 7.61 1.49 -2.15
N ALA A 87 8.47 1.53 -1.13
CA ALA A 87 9.02 0.35 -0.49
C ALA A 87 7.92 -0.54 0.12
N MET A 88 6.87 0.05 0.70
CA MET A 88 5.71 -0.71 1.22
C MET A 88 4.91 -1.40 0.11
N LEU A 89 4.81 -0.79 -1.08
CA LEU A 89 4.04 -1.33 -2.20
C LEU A 89 4.86 -2.29 -3.07
N ALA A 90 6.19 -2.24 -2.99
CA ALA A 90 7.06 -3.01 -3.85
C ALA A 90 7.14 -4.48 -3.42
N GLN A 91 6.95 -5.36 -4.39
CA GLN A 91 7.04 -6.80 -4.25
C GLN A 91 8.13 -7.32 -5.16
N ARG A 92 8.79 -8.41 -4.77
CA ARG A 92 9.77 -9.04 -5.65
C ARG A 92 9.07 -9.77 -6.78
N ASP A 93 9.51 -9.55 -8.00
CA ASP A 93 9.07 -10.35 -9.15
C ASP A 93 9.91 -11.63 -9.31
N GLU A 94 9.65 -12.39 -10.39
CA GLU A 94 10.38 -13.60 -10.76
C GLU A 94 11.88 -13.40 -10.98
N HIS A 95 12.31 -12.17 -11.25
CA HIS A 95 13.71 -11.78 -11.42
C HIS A 95 14.32 -11.18 -10.13
N ALA A 96 13.60 -11.27 -9.01
CA ALA A 96 13.94 -10.67 -7.72
C ALA A 96 14.04 -9.14 -7.73
N ASP A 97 13.52 -8.47 -8.76
CA ASP A 97 13.41 -7.01 -8.82
C ASP A 97 12.21 -6.54 -8.00
N PHE A 98 12.39 -5.47 -7.24
CA PHE A 98 11.30 -4.84 -6.50
C PHE A 98 10.39 -4.07 -7.46
N CYS A 99 9.23 -4.63 -7.76
CA CYS A 99 8.25 -4.10 -8.69
C CYS A 99 7.03 -3.55 -7.96
N PHE A 100 6.47 -2.45 -8.45
CA PHE A 100 5.22 -1.92 -7.95
C PHE A 100 4.45 -1.18 -9.05
N ALA A 101 3.14 -1.09 -8.88
CA ALA A 101 2.29 -0.20 -9.64
C ALA A 101 2.19 1.15 -8.92
N LEU A 102 2.62 2.24 -9.57
CA LEU A 102 2.57 3.57 -8.99
C LEU A 102 1.10 4.01 -8.79
N PRO A 103 0.62 4.27 -7.56
CA PRO A 103 -0.76 4.71 -7.30
C PRO A 103 -1.04 6.08 -7.89
N ARG A 104 -2.31 6.47 -8.08
CA ARG A 104 -2.64 7.79 -8.65
C ARG A 104 -2.13 8.90 -7.71
N GLY A 105 -1.83 10.07 -8.29
CA GLY A 105 -1.33 11.19 -7.49
C GLY A 105 -2.29 11.64 -6.39
N GLN A 106 -3.59 11.42 -6.57
CA GLN A 106 -4.60 11.65 -5.52
C GLN A 106 -4.41 10.66 -4.36
N ASP A 107 -4.33 9.36 -4.64
CA ASP A 107 -4.13 8.33 -3.62
C ASP A 107 -2.82 8.56 -2.84
N ILE A 108 -1.72 8.86 -3.54
CA ILE A 108 -0.43 9.18 -2.89
C ILE A 108 -0.58 10.40 -1.98
N SER A 109 -1.33 11.42 -2.41
CA SER A 109 -1.59 12.63 -1.62
C SER A 109 -2.31 12.32 -0.32
N GLU A 110 -3.39 11.54 -0.39
CA GLU A 110 -4.18 11.13 0.78
C GLU A 110 -3.37 10.27 1.75
N ILE A 111 -2.50 9.40 1.24
CA ILE A 111 -1.65 8.53 2.05
C ILE A 111 -0.52 9.33 2.74
N THR A 112 0.20 10.16 1.97
CA THR A 112 1.48 10.78 2.43
C THR A 112 1.34 12.19 2.97
N ASP A 113 0.15 12.78 2.88
CA ASP A 113 -0.12 14.19 3.22
C ASP A 113 0.78 15.16 2.44
N LEU A 114 0.95 14.90 1.13
CA LEU A 114 1.72 15.72 0.20
C LEU A 114 0.83 16.29 -0.90
N THR A 115 1.20 17.44 -1.44
CA THR A 115 0.50 18.00 -2.60
C THR A 115 0.84 17.22 -3.88
N LYS A 116 -0.08 17.23 -4.87
CA LYS A 116 0.14 16.62 -6.19
C LYS A 116 1.41 17.13 -6.88
N GLU A 117 1.70 18.43 -6.74
CA GLU A 117 2.91 19.04 -7.30
C GLU A 117 4.18 18.45 -6.65
N THR A 118 4.22 18.39 -5.33
CA THR A 118 5.34 17.80 -4.58
C THR A 118 5.55 16.35 -4.96
N ILE A 119 4.46 15.56 -5.05
CA ILE A 119 4.52 14.16 -5.48
C ILE A 119 5.11 14.05 -6.89
N SER A 120 4.61 14.84 -7.84
CA SER A 120 5.10 14.82 -9.23
C SER A 120 6.58 15.17 -9.32
N ARG A 121 7.02 16.18 -8.55
CA ARG A 121 8.43 16.60 -8.48
C ARG A 121 9.30 15.48 -7.90
N THR A 122 8.91 14.90 -6.77
CA THR A 122 9.62 13.80 -6.12
C THR A 122 9.76 12.58 -7.04
N ILE A 123 8.67 12.14 -7.67
CA ILE A 123 8.69 11.02 -8.62
C ILE A 123 9.60 11.30 -9.83
N SER A 124 9.61 12.55 -10.31
CA SER A 124 10.48 12.95 -11.43
C SER A 124 11.96 12.86 -11.05
N ILE A 125 12.32 13.34 -9.85
CA ILE A 125 13.69 13.22 -9.32
C ILE A 125 14.09 11.75 -9.18
N LEU A 126 13.24 10.91 -8.57
CA LEU A 126 13.52 9.48 -8.41
C LEU A 126 13.74 8.74 -9.74
N LYS A 127 13.03 9.16 -10.80
CA LYS A 127 13.23 8.64 -12.16
C LYS A 127 14.55 9.10 -12.77
N GLN A 128 14.88 10.38 -12.63
CA GLN A 128 16.13 10.96 -13.14
C GLN A 128 17.36 10.33 -12.48
N GLU A 129 17.28 10.05 -11.18
CA GLU A 129 18.31 9.39 -10.39
C GLU A 129 18.39 7.87 -10.62
N GLY A 130 17.54 7.30 -11.49
CA GLY A 130 17.51 5.87 -11.80
C GLY A 130 16.97 4.97 -10.68
N ILE A 131 16.49 5.55 -9.58
CA ILE A 131 15.86 4.83 -8.44
C ILE A 131 14.52 4.21 -8.88
N LEU A 132 13.78 4.90 -9.75
CA LEU A 132 12.58 4.38 -10.39
C LEU A 132 12.79 4.18 -11.88
N ARG A 133 12.68 2.94 -12.33
CA ARG A 133 12.76 2.58 -13.75
C ARG A 133 11.43 2.01 -14.22
N LYS A 134 10.96 2.40 -15.39
CA LYS A 134 9.70 1.87 -15.91
C LYS A 134 9.87 0.38 -16.23
N LYS A 135 8.99 -0.48 -15.71
CA LYS A 135 8.95 -1.89 -16.08
C LYS A 135 8.23 -2.01 -17.42
N VAL A 136 8.90 -2.55 -18.43
CA VAL A 136 8.31 -2.84 -19.73
C VAL A 136 7.83 -4.28 -19.69
N ILE A 137 6.50 -4.47 -19.66
CA ILE A 137 5.90 -5.80 -19.75
C ILE A 137 5.42 -5.99 -21.19
N PRO A 138 5.99 -6.93 -21.97
CA PRO A 138 5.55 -7.19 -23.33
C PRO A 138 4.06 -7.54 -23.37
N GLY A 139 3.28 -6.86 -24.23
CA GLY A 139 1.85 -7.15 -24.42
C GLY A 139 0.90 -6.58 -23.36
N GLN A 140 1.39 -5.95 -22.28
CA GLN A 140 0.55 -5.23 -21.33
C GLN A 140 0.75 -3.71 -21.44
N SER A 141 -0.33 -2.98 -21.72
CA SER A 141 -0.34 -1.51 -21.78
C SER A 141 -0.41 -0.84 -20.41
N ILE A 142 -0.23 -1.56 -19.30
CA ILE A 142 -0.40 -0.98 -17.96
C ILE A 142 0.78 -0.03 -17.67
N HIS A 143 0.55 1.24 -17.94
CA HIS A 143 1.58 2.27 -18.10
C HIS A 143 2.32 2.70 -16.81
N ARG A 144 2.06 2.04 -15.66
CA ARG A 144 2.48 2.54 -14.34
C ARG A 144 3.25 1.54 -13.48
N ASN A 145 3.74 0.45 -14.07
CA ASN A 145 4.63 -0.49 -13.38
C ASN A 145 6.07 0.03 -13.40
N TYR A 146 6.72 0.01 -12.24
CA TYR A 146 8.10 0.45 -12.05
C TYR A 146 8.89 -0.58 -11.28
N ILE A 147 10.18 -0.65 -11.59
CA ILE A 147 11.21 -1.28 -10.78
C ILE A 147 11.77 -0.21 -9.85
N PHE A 148 11.82 -0.54 -8.56
CA PHE A 148 12.41 0.25 -7.50
C PHE A 148 13.78 -0.35 -7.14
N SER A 149 14.78 0.50 -7.01
CA SER A 149 16.10 0.10 -6.50
C SER A 149 16.36 0.83 -5.20
N GLU A 150 16.34 0.10 -4.08
CA GLU A 150 16.98 0.58 -2.85
C GLU A 150 18.47 0.78 -3.15
N ARG A 151 18.98 1.99 -2.87
CA ARG A 151 20.41 2.26 -2.96
C ARG A 151 21.18 1.45 -1.94
#